data_AF-A0ABD5ZQZ8-F1
#
_entry.id   AF-A0ABD5ZQZ8-F1
#
_cell.length_a   1.000
_cell.length_b   1.000
_cell.length_c   1.000
_cell.angle_alpha   90.00
_cell.angle_beta   90.00
_cell.angle_gamma   90.00
#
_symmetry.space_group_name_H-M   'P 1'
#
loop_
_entity.id
_entity.type
_entity.pdbx_description
1 polymer ?
#
loop_
_entity_poly.entity_id
_entity_poly.type
_entity_poly.pdbx_seq_one_letter_code
_entity_poly.pdbx_strand_id
1 'polypeptide(L)'
;MIDEEGRLRALVTRLGREYREQTGFFARHTLPEYEAMRSLDLTPRERALFVTLSVVPFHTHPSGDPKREVGRGGLWQVCATLRRQHPWTFDPGEIADDGESRLVRLFDNLEAMDEYDARWWHTCAATVHEEFDGDPRTLFARHDYVAPHVARDVRRYALPGIGDVVTTPFWLRTVHDQVRELGGTRWLRMPVDYTLFRVTRKLGGLDLAYRDRDDRDLVADFWTVFCRKHGLVPMAVEKPLRLVGLHWDREGKAHVAETLDRL
;
A
#
# COMPACT_ATOMS: atom_id res chain seq x y z
N MET A 1 -19.33 -5.72 -17.43
CA MET A 1 -19.74 -6.28 -16.14
C MET A 1 -19.31 -7.73 -16.14
N ILE A 2 -18.55 -8.17 -15.15
CA ILE A 2 -18.12 -9.58 -15.04
C ILE A 2 -19.03 -10.24 -14.01
N ASP A 3 -20.11 -10.83 -14.51
CA ASP A 3 -21.12 -11.49 -13.66
C ASP A 3 -20.81 -12.99 -13.48
N GLU A 4 -19.83 -13.49 -14.25
CA GLU A 4 -19.38 -14.87 -14.23
C GLU A 4 -18.05 -15.02 -13.49
N GLU A 5 -18.07 -15.79 -12.40
CA GLU A 5 -16.90 -16.06 -11.57
C GLU A 5 -15.71 -16.63 -12.37
N GLY A 6 -15.98 -17.53 -13.32
CA GLY A 6 -14.95 -18.13 -14.18
C GLY A 6 -14.24 -17.09 -15.04
N ARG A 7 -14.99 -16.12 -15.57
CA ARG A 7 -14.44 -15.03 -16.38
C ARG A 7 -13.61 -14.07 -15.55
N LEU A 8 -14.03 -13.76 -14.32
CA LEU A 8 -13.22 -12.96 -13.39
C LEU A 8 -11.90 -13.67 -13.04
N ARG A 9 -11.95 -14.98 -12.77
CA ARG A 9 -10.74 -15.77 -12.50
C ARG A 9 -9.78 -15.75 -13.69
N ALA A 10 -10.30 -15.92 -14.90
CA ALA A 10 -9.49 -15.87 -16.12
C ALA A 10 -8.84 -14.49 -16.30
N LEU A 11 -9.59 -13.40 -16.06
CA LEU A 11 -9.06 -12.03 -16.08
C LEU A 11 -7.94 -11.85 -15.04
N VAL A 12 -8.20 -12.14 -13.77
CA VAL A 12 -7.21 -11.97 -12.70
C VAL A 12 -5.95 -12.80 -12.95
N THR A 13 -6.11 -14.02 -13.46
CA THR A 13 -4.98 -14.89 -13.83
C THR A 13 -4.16 -14.29 -14.98
N ARG A 14 -4.84 -13.75 -16.00
CA ARG A 14 -4.19 -13.10 -17.15
C ARG A 14 -3.45 -11.84 -16.73
N LEU A 15 -4.09 -10.95 -15.96
CA LEU A 15 -3.47 -9.73 -15.43
C LEU A 15 -2.25 -10.08 -14.56
N GLY A 16 -2.36 -11.08 -13.68
CA GLY A 16 -1.25 -11.54 -12.86
C GLY A 16 -0.07 -12.10 -13.67
N ARG A 17 -0.34 -12.79 -14.78
CA ARG A 17 0.71 -13.24 -15.71
C ARG A 17 1.40 -12.06 -16.38
N GLU A 18 0.64 -11.17 -17.00
CA GLU A 18 1.20 -10.02 -17.72
C GLU A 18 1.99 -9.08 -16.79
N TYR A 19 1.54 -8.93 -15.54
CA TYR A 19 2.28 -8.20 -14.51
C TYR A 19 3.61 -8.87 -14.17
N ARG A 20 3.66 -10.19 -13.99
CA ARG A 20 4.94 -10.88 -13.73
C ARG A 20 5.89 -10.83 -14.91
N GLU A 21 5.36 -10.96 -16.12
CA GLU A 21 6.14 -10.93 -17.37
C GLU A 21 6.48 -9.50 -17.82
N GLN A 22 5.94 -8.48 -17.15
CA GLN A 22 6.13 -7.07 -17.48
C GLN A 22 5.79 -6.77 -18.95
N THR A 23 4.65 -7.28 -19.41
CA THR A 23 4.18 -7.13 -20.81
C THR A 23 2.99 -6.19 -20.93
N GLY A 24 2.77 -5.65 -22.14
CA GLY A 24 1.56 -4.88 -22.46
C GLY A 24 1.42 -3.62 -21.60
N PHE A 25 0.27 -3.49 -20.93
CA PHE A 25 0.01 -2.39 -19.98
C PHE A 25 1.07 -2.34 -18.87
N PHE A 26 1.41 -3.49 -18.28
CA PHE A 26 2.34 -3.57 -17.16
C PHE A 26 3.80 -3.31 -17.53
N ALA A 27 4.17 -3.31 -18.82
CA ALA A 27 5.50 -2.92 -19.28
C ALA A 27 5.78 -1.41 -19.10
N ARG A 28 4.71 -0.59 -19.02
CA ARG A 28 4.80 0.87 -18.98
C ARG A 28 4.47 1.47 -17.62
N HIS A 29 3.97 0.65 -16.70
CA HIS A 29 3.47 1.09 -15.41
C HIS A 29 4.13 0.31 -14.29
N THR A 30 4.44 1.01 -13.20
CA THR A 30 5.01 0.42 -11.99
C THR A 30 4.23 0.96 -10.80
N LEU A 31 4.14 0.17 -9.74
CA LEU A 31 3.51 0.61 -8.50
C LEU A 31 4.25 1.85 -7.95
N PRO A 32 3.54 2.92 -7.52
CA PRO A 32 4.17 4.18 -7.12
C PRO A 32 5.22 4.01 -6.01
N GLU A 33 4.97 3.12 -5.05
CA GLU A 33 5.91 2.83 -3.97
C GLU A 33 7.22 2.20 -4.48
N TYR A 34 7.15 1.35 -5.51
CA TYR A 34 8.33 0.74 -6.11
C TYR A 34 9.11 1.76 -6.95
N GLU A 35 8.41 2.62 -7.68
CA GLU A 35 9.04 3.72 -8.44
C GLU A 35 9.80 4.66 -7.51
N ALA A 36 9.15 5.10 -6.42
CA ALA A 36 9.76 5.95 -5.41
C ALA A 36 11.01 5.31 -4.79
N MET A 37 10.93 4.04 -4.38
CA MET A 37 12.08 3.34 -3.80
C MET A 37 13.22 3.07 -4.78
N ARG A 38 12.93 2.86 -6.08
CA ARG A 38 13.97 2.72 -7.12
C ARG A 38 14.67 4.03 -7.43
N SER A 39 14.02 5.17 -7.16
CA SER A 39 14.61 6.50 -7.35
C SER A 39 15.60 6.90 -6.26
N LEU A 40 15.73 6.09 -5.20
CA LEU A 40 16.55 6.37 -4.03
C LEU A 40 17.64 5.31 -3.87
N ASP A 41 18.85 5.75 -3.53
CA ASP A 41 19.91 4.87 -3.06
C ASP A 41 19.77 4.73 -1.54
N LEU A 42 19.21 3.59 -1.11
CA LEU A 42 18.88 3.32 0.30
C LEU A 42 19.56 2.04 0.75
N THR A 43 20.25 2.12 1.89
CA THR A 43 20.69 0.94 2.64
C THR A 43 19.48 0.10 3.08
N PRO A 44 19.67 -1.18 3.44
CA PRO A 44 18.57 -2.02 3.92
C PRO A 44 17.80 -1.45 5.12
N ARG A 45 18.47 -0.72 6.03
CA ARG A 45 17.83 -0.04 7.17
C ARG A 45 16.98 1.12 6.69
N GLU A 46 17.55 2.01 5.87
CA GLU A 46 16.85 3.18 5.35
C GLU A 46 15.66 2.80 4.48
N ARG A 47 15.75 1.68 3.75
CA ARG A 47 14.63 1.14 2.98
C ARG A 47 13.49 0.68 3.87
N ALA A 48 13.78 0.00 4.99
CA ALA A 48 12.78 -0.40 5.96
C ALA A 48 12.10 0.81 6.61
N LEU A 49 12.88 1.84 6.97
CA LEU A 49 12.38 3.11 7.49
C LEU A 49 11.52 3.85 6.46
N PHE A 50 12.00 3.94 5.23
CA PHE A 50 11.26 4.57 4.13
C PHE A 50 9.90 3.92 3.92
N VAL A 51 9.84 2.59 3.83
CA VAL A 51 8.58 1.87 3.67
C VAL A 51 7.67 2.07 4.88
N THR A 52 8.22 1.97 6.10
CA THR A 52 7.42 2.07 7.33
C THR A 52 6.79 3.45 7.48
N LEU A 53 7.58 4.51 7.33
CA LEU A 53 7.10 5.88 7.53
C LEU A 53 6.28 6.40 6.34
N SER A 54 6.63 6.04 5.10
CA SER A 54 5.88 6.49 3.91
C SER A 54 4.48 5.88 3.79
N VAL A 55 4.21 4.80 4.54
CA VAL A 55 2.88 4.20 4.63
C VAL A 55 1.97 4.97 5.59
N VAL A 56 2.51 5.69 6.58
CA VAL A 56 1.71 6.45 7.55
C VAL A 56 0.67 7.36 6.89
N PRO A 57 1.02 8.20 5.90
CA PRO A 57 0.04 9.06 5.23
C PRO A 57 -0.85 8.33 4.21
N PHE A 58 -0.71 7.00 4.06
CA PHE A 58 -1.52 6.17 3.15
C PHE A 58 -2.88 5.85 3.78
N HIS A 59 -3.65 6.89 4.07
CA HIS A 59 -5.03 6.78 4.54
C HIS A 59 -5.92 7.77 3.79
N THR A 60 -7.24 7.55 3.89
CA THR A 60 -8.21 8.52 3.38
C THR A 60 -8.03 9.86 4.10
N HIS A 61 -7.98 10.96 3.35
CA HIS A 61 -7.91 12.30 3.94
C HIS A 61 -9.18 12.58 4.79
N PRO A 62 -9.14 13.43 5.83
CA PRO A 62 -10.34 13.78 6.60
C PRO A 62 -11.51 14.32 5.75
N SER A 63 -11.23 14.88 4.58
CA SER A 63 -12.26 15.29 3.59
C SER A 63 -13.03 14.13 2.96
N GLY A 64 -12.56 12.89 3.11
CA GLY A 64 -13.14 11.69 2.52
C GLY A 64 -12.56 11.32 1.14
N ASP A 65 -11.71 12.17 0.56
CA ASP A 65 -11.05 11.90 -0.72
C ASP A 65 -9.75 11.08 -0.53
N PRO A 66 -9.46 10.13 -1.43
CA PRO A 66 -8.19 9.44 -1.42
C PRO A 66 -7.07 10.39 -1.83
N LYS A 67 -5.91 10.26 -1.21
CA LYS A 67 -4.72 10.99 -1.63
C LYS A 67 -4.28 10.55 -3.01
N ARG A 68 -3.71 11.48 -3.77
CA ARG A 68 -3.15 11.18 -5.08
C ARG A 68 -1.94 10.26 -4.92
N GLU A 69 -1.97 9.10 -5.56
CA GLU A 69 -0.84 8.14 -5.51
C GLU A 69 0.12 8.26 -6.71
N VAL A 70 -0.35 8.77 -7.86
CA VAL A 70 0.41 8.77 -9.12
C VAL A 70 0.89 10.16 -9.59
N GLY A 71 2.06 10.17 -10.24
CA GLY A 71 2.69 11.37 -10.80
C GLY A 71 3.56 12.13 -9.80
N ARG A 72 4.08 13.29 -10.20
CA ARG A 72 5.07 14.04 -9.40
C ARG A 72 4.57 14.50 -8.03
N GLY A 73 3.28 14.82 -7.90
CA GLY A 73 2.62 15.14 -6.63
C GLY A 73 1.97 13.92 -5.96
N GLY A 74 2.26 12.70 -6.42
CA GLY A 74 1.78 11.49 -5.80
C GLY A 74 2.49 11.24 -4.46
N LEU A 75 1.75 10.70 -3.48
CA LEU A 75 2.20 10.50 -2.11
C LEU A 75 3.62 9.91 -2.01
N TRP A 76 3.88 8.82 -2.73
CA TRP A 76 5.16 8.13 -2.72
C TRP A 76 6.32 8.97 -3.28
N GLN A 77 6.05 9.79 -4.29
CA GLN A 77 7.04 10.69 -4.87
C GLN A 77 7.30 11.90 -3.96
N VAL A 78 6.28 12.36 -3.23
CA VAL A 78 6.45 13.35 -2.15
C VAL A 78 7.34 12.77 -1.05
N CYS A 79 7.09 11.54 -0.60
CA CYS A 79 7.96 10.85 0.37
C CYS A 79 9.40 10.69 -0.14
N ALA A 80 9.60 10.33 -1.42
CA ALA A 80 10.94 10.24 -2.01
C ALA A 80 11.64 11.60 -2.10
N THR A 81 10.88 12.68 -2.29
CA THR A 81 11.42 14.04 -2.28
C THR A 81 11.80 14.48 -0.86
N LEU A 82 10.95 14.19 0.13
CA LEU A 82 11.25 14.38 1.55
C LEU A 82 12.53 13.65 1.94
N ARG A 83 12.67 12.38 1.56
CA ARG A 83 13.89 11.60 1.87
C ARG A 83 15.16 12.23 1.29
N ARG A 84 15.09 12.83 0.10
CA ARG A 84 16.25 13.47 -0.56
C ARG A 84 16.59 14.84 0.03
N GLN A 85 15.57 15.65 0.32
CA GLN A 85 15.76 17.05 0.71
C GLN A 85 15.81 17.25 2.23
N HIS A 86 15.16 16.35 2.96
CA HIS A 86 15.01 16.38 4.41
C HIS A 86 15.25 14.98 5.00
N PRO A 87 16.46 14.39 4.89
CA PRO A 87 16.73 13.01 5.33
C PRO A 87 16.33 12.71 6.77
N TRP A 88 16.39 13.73 7.64
CA TRP A 88 15.97 13.68 9.05
C TRP A 88 14.52 13.25 9.24
N THR A 89 13.62 13.47 8.26
CA THR A 89 12.22 13.03 8.35
C THR A 89 12.06 11.52 8.29
N PHE A 90 13.16 10.78 8.11
CA PHE A 90 13.19 9.31 8.15
C PHE A 90 14.14 8.77 9.21
N ASP A 91 14.68 9.62 10.09
CA ASP A 91 15.47 9.19 11.24
C ASP A 91 14.58 9.17 12.50
N PRO A 92 14.26 7.99 13.05
CA PRO A 92 13.43 7.88 14.24
C PRO A 92 13.94 8.65 15.44
N GLY A 93 15.26 8.70 15.64
CA GLY A 93 15.87 9.40 16.78
C GLY A 93 15.72 10.91 16.66
N GLU A 94 16.07 11.47 15.48
CA GLU A 94 15.92 12.92 15.26
C GLU A 94 14.46 13.37 15.32
N ILE A 95 13.52 12.51 14.93
CA ILE A 95 12.10 12.84 14.97
C ILE A 95 11.55 12.76 16.40
N ALA A 96 11.93 11.75 17.19
CA ALA A 96 11.39 11.51 18.53
C ALA A 96 11.70 12.63 19.53
N ASP A 97 12.86 13.26 19.42
CA ASP A 97 13.32 14.25 20.42
C ASP A 97 12.60 15.61 20.31
N ASP A 98 12.44 16.16 19.10
CA ASP A 98 11.79 17.47 18.85
C ASP A 98 11.30 17.61 17.39
N GLY A 99 10.96 16.49 16.76
CA GLY A 99 10.63 16.45 15.33
C GLY A 99 9.21 16.89 15.00
N GLU A 100 8.26 16.78 15.91
CA GLU A 100 6.82 16.97 15.61
C GLU A 100 6.53 18.36 15.04
N SER A 101 6.91 19.43 15.76
CA SER A 101 6.67 20.80 15.31
C SER A 101 7.38 21.13 13.98
N ARG A 102 8.51 20.46 13.72
CA ARG A 102 9.26 20.62 12.47
C ARG A 102 8.59 19.87 11.32
N LEU A 103 8.04 18.68 11.58
CA LEU A 103 7.24 17.91 10.63
C LEU A 103 5.95 18.64 10.26
N VAL A 104 5.22 19.18 11.25
CA VAL A 104 3.97 19.92 11.01
C VAL A 104 4.21 21.09 10.05
N ARG A 105 5.22 21.93 10.33
CA ARG A 105 5.58 23.06 9.44
C ARG A 105 6.02 22.60 8.04
N LEU A 106 6.69 21.45 7.94
CA LEU A 106 7.13 20.92 6.66
C LEU A 106 5.93 20.40 5.85
N PHE A 107 5.03 19.65 6.49
CA PHE A 107 3.91 18.97 5.83
C PHE A 107 2.80 19.95 5.44
N ASP A 108 2.60 21.03 6.19
CA ASP A 108 1.66 22.11 5.84
C ASP A 108 1.96 22.76 4.47
N ASN A 109 3.20 22.63 3.99
CA ASN A 109 3.60 23.11 2.66
C ASN A 109 3.45 22.06 1.55
N LEU A 110 2.95 20.85 1.84
CA LEU A 110 2.85 19.74 0.90
C LEU A 110 1.39 19.45 0.57
N GLU A 111 1.01 19.50 -0.71
CA GLU A 111 -0.37 19.23 -1.15
C GLU A 111 -0.88 17.82 -0.75
N ALA A 112 0.03 16.85 -0.56
CA ALA A 112 -0.31 15.46 -0.27
C ALA A 112 -0.37 15.11 1.23
N MET A 113 0.04 16.04 2.12
CA MET A 113 0.16 15.77 3.55
C MET A 113 -0.42 16.92 4.38
N ASP A 114 -0.81 16.64 5.61
CA ASP A 114 -1.35 17.61 6.54
C ASP A 114 -0.72 17.47 7.94
N GLU A 115 -1.21 18.29 8.88
CA GLU A 115 -0.78 18.25 10.28
C GLU A 115 -1.06 16.87 10.92
N TYR A 116 -2.12 16.18 10.52
CA TYR A 116 -2.47 14.88 11.06
C TYR A 116 -1.44 13.81 10.66
N ASP A 117 -1.03 13.83 9.39
CA ASP A 117 0.06 12.98 8.90
C ASP A 117 1.36 13.25 9.67
N ALA A 118 1.68 14.52 9.95
CA ALA A 118 2.91 14.87 10.68
C ALA A 118 2.90 14.30 12.11
N ARG A 119 1.76 14.39 12.81
CA ARG A 119 1.61 13.83 14.17
C ARG A 119 1.67 12.30 14.16
N TRP A 120 1.04 11.66 13.19
CA TRP A 120 1.11 10.20 13.03
C TRP A 120 2.51 9.72 12.69
N TRP A 121 3.20 10.47 11.83
CA TRP A 121 4.58 10.21 11.44
C TRP A 121 5.53 10.33 12.62
N HIS A 122 5.39 11.39 13.43
CA HIS A 122 6.10 11.57 14.69
C HIS A 122 5.86 10.40 15.65
N THR A 123 4.59 10.05 15.88
CA THR A 123 4.21 8.93 16.78
C THR A 123 4.82 7.60 16.32
N CYS A 124 4.78 7.32 15.01
CA CYS A 124 5.39 6.10 14.46
C CYS A 124 6.92 6.12 14.62
N ALA A 125 7.56 7.26 14.36
CA ALA A 125 9.00 7.42 14.51
C ALA A 125 9.45 7.23 15.98
N ALA A 126 8.78 7.88 16.93
CA ALA A 126 9.02 7.69 18.36
C ALA A 126 8.87 6.22 18.76
N THR A 127 7.79 5.57 18.33
CA THR A 127 7.59 4.13 18.57
C THR A 127 8.72 3.28 17.99
N VAL A 128 9.16 3.58 16.76
CA VAL A 128 10.29 2.85 16.13
C VAL A 128 11.59 3.09 16.88
N HIS A 129 11.82 4.30 17.37
CA HIS A 129 13.00 4.62 18.18
C HIS A 129 13.00 3.83 19.50
N GLU A 130 11.91 3.91 20.26
CA GLU A 130 11.80 3.35 21.61
C GLU A 130 11.67 1.81 21.61
N GLU A 131 10.80 1.27 20.76
CA GLU A 131 10.45 -0.16 20.81
C GLU A 131 11.34 -1.03 19.94
N PHE A 132 11.97 -0.44 18.91
CA PHE A 132 12.69 -1.16 17.86
C PHE A 132 14.12 -0.66 17.63
N ASP A 133 14.67 0.15 18.55
CA ASP A 133 16.04 0.69 18.48
C ASP A 133 16.31 1.45 17.17
N GLY A 134 15.31 2.20 16.72
CA GLY A 134 15.38 2.98 15.48
C GLY A 134 15.43 2.14 14.20
N ASP A 135 15.07 0.85 14.24
CA ASP A 135 15.03 -0.04 13.07
C ASP A 135 13.77 -0.90 13.04
N PRO A 136 12.81 -0.63 12.12
CA PRO A 136 11.59 -1.41 11.99
C PRO A 136 11.85 -2.91 11.76
N ARG A 137 13.01 -3.30 11.20
CA ARG A 137 13.40 -4.70 10.97
C ARG A 137 13.46 -5.51 12.26
N THR A 138 13.67 -4.86 13.41
CA THR A 138 13.65 -5.50 14.74
C THR A 138 12.29 -6.14 15.02
N LEU A 139 11.18 -5.46 14.69
CA LEU A 139 9.83 -6.04 14.81
C LEU A 139 9.68 -7.30 13.95
N PHE A 140 10.16 -7.26 12.71
CA PHE A 140 10.10 -8.43 11.82
C PHE A 140 10.97 -9.59 12.30
N ALA A 141 12.17 -9.30 12.79
CA ALA A 141 13.11 -10.30 13.30
C ALA A 141 12.56 -11.03 14.54
N ARG A 142 11.82 -10.34 15.43
CA ARG A 142 11.16 -10.95 16.59
C ARG A 142 10.13 -12.03 16.23
N HIS A 143 9.63 -12.01 14.99
CA HIS A 143 8.60 -12.93 14.49
C HIS A 143 9.12 -13.85 13.38
N ASP A 144 10.44 -14.03 13.28
CA ASP A 144 11.10 -14.84 12.24
C ASP A 144 10.67 -14.45 10.82
N TYR A 145 10.36 -13.17 10.60
CA TYR A 145 9.85 -12.66 9.33
C TYR A 145 8.55 -13.33 8.84
N VAL A 146 7.72 -13.86 9.75
CA VAL A 146 6.42 -14.45 9.44
C VAL A 146 5.33 -13.35 9.43
N ALA A 147 4.83 -13.01 8.24
CA ALA A 147 3.94 -11.86 8.06
C ALA A 147 2.66 -11.89 8.91
N PRO A 148 1.93 -13.02 9.07
CA PRO A 148 0.76 -13.09 9.94
C PRO A 148 1.07 -12.82 11.43
N HIS A 149 2.28 -13.13 11.89
CA HIS A 149 2.69 -12.86 13.27
C HIS A 149 2.96 -11.37 13.47
N VAL A 150 3.71 -10.76 12.55
CA VAL A 150 3.93 -9.30 12.52
C VAL A 150 2.61 -8.54 12.42
N ALA A 151 1.68 -8.98 11.56
CA ALA A 151 0.36 -8.36 11.39
C ALA A 151 -0.48 -8.36 12.68
N ARG A 152 -0.30 -9.39 13.52
CA ARG A 152 -0.99 -9.48 14.81
C ARG A 152 -0.35 -8.58 15.85
N ASP A 153 0.98 -8.56 15.88
CA ASP A 153 1.75 -7.87 16.90
C ASP A 153 1.83 -6.35 16.69
N VAL A 154 1.86 -5.89 15.43
CA VAL A 154 1.91 -4.45 15.07
C VAL A 154 0.79 -3.64 15.73
N ARG A 155 -0.37 -4.26 15.99
CA ARG A 155 -1.54 -3.63 16.63
C ARG A 155 -1.35 -3.30 18.11
N ARG A 156 -0.28 -3.81 18.73
CA ARG A 156 0.06 -3.55 20.14
C ARG A 156 0.87 -2.27 20.32
N TYR A 157 1.38 -1.71 19.23
CA TYR A 157 2.26 -0.56 19.22
C TYR A 157 1.52 0.70 18.75
N ALA A 158 2.02 1.87 19.14
CA ALA A 158 1.51 3.16 18.67
C ALA A 158 2.00 3.44 17.24
N LEU A 159 1.51 2.66 16.28
CA LEU A 159 1.80 2.80 14.85
C LEU A 159 0.54 3.25 14.08
N PRO A 160 0.07 4.48 14.32
CA PRO A 160 -1.11 5.00 13.64
C PRO A 160 -0.89 5.05 12.12
N GLY A 161 -1.93 4.74 11.35
CA GLY A 161 -1.84 4.62 9.90
C GLY A 161 -1.13 3.35 9.40
N ILE A 162 -0.71 2.44 10.29
CA ILE A 162 -0.17 1.13 9.89
C ILE A 162 -1.02 0.00 10.47
N GLY A 163 -1.38 0.08 11.76
CA GLY A 163 -2.03 -0.99 12.52
C GLY A 163 -3.49 -1.33 12.17
N ASP A 164 -3.95 -1.03 10.96
CA ASP A 164 -5.33 -1.26 10.51
C ASP A 164 -5.47 -2.40 9.48
N VAL A 165 -6.72 -2.71 9.08
CA VAL A 165 -7.06 -3.85 8.21
C VAL A 165 -6.65 -3.69 6.74
N VAL A 166 -6.40 -2.47 6.29
CA VAL A 166 -5.97 -2.13 4.93
C VAL A 166 -4.46 -1.91 4.90
N THR A 167 -3.97 -1.08 5.81
CA THR A 167 -2.60 -0.56 5.72
C THR A 167 -1.57 -1.55 6.25
N THR A 168 -1.91 -2.38 7.24
CA THR A 168 -1.02 -3.47 7.69
C THR A 168 -0.69 -4.43 6.54
N PRO A 169 -1.66 -5.04 5.82
CA PRO A 169 -1.31 -5.93 4.72
C PRO A 169 -0.59 -5.21 3.56
N PHE A 170 -0.90 -3.95 3.29
CA PHE A 170 -0.17 -3.15 2.30
C PHE A 170 1.30 -2.93 2.69
N TRP A 171 1.56 -2.55 3.95
CA TRP A 171 2.90 -2.38 4.51
C TRP A 171 3.70 -3.68 4.45
N LEU A 172 3.12 -4.79 4.92
CA LEU A 172 3.77 -6.11 4.91
C LEU A 172 4.08 -6.60 3.51
N ARG A 173 3.20 -6.37 2.53
CA ARG A 173 3.46 -6.64 1.12
C ARG A 173 4.68 -5.84 0.64
N THR A 174 4.69 -4.54 0.91
CA THR A 174 5.77 -3.65 0.47
C THR A 174 7.12 -4.05 1.09
N VAL A 175 7.13 -4.41 2.37
CA VAL A 175 8.32 -4.96 3.05
C VAL A 175 8.77 -6.28 2.42
N HIS A 176 7.85 -7.22 2.20
CA HIS A 176 8.14 -8.51 1.55
C HIS A 176 8.83 -8.33 0.20
N ASP A 177 8.35 -7.37 -0.60
CA ASP A 177 8.83 -7.18 -1.97
C ASP A 177 10.12 -6.35 -2.07
N GLN A 178 10.35 -5.43 -1.15
CA GLN A 178 11.37 -4.39 -1.31
C GLN A 178 12.44 -4.40 -0.22
N VAL A 179 12.15 -4.92 0.97
CA VAL A 179 13.08 -4.91 2.11
C VAL A 179 13.62 -6.31 2.35
N ARG A 180 12.72 -7.26 2.60
CA ARG A 180 13.05 -8.65 2.89
C ARG A 180 11.83 -9.52 2.74
N GLU A 181 11.99 -10.65 2.06
CA GLU A 181 10.95 -11.64 1.89
C GLU A 181 10.38 -12.10 3.25
N LEU A 182 9.06 -11.96 3.39
CA LEU A 182 8.30 -12.45 4.54
C LEU A 182 7.62 -13.79 4.24
N GLY A 183 7.67 -14.70 5.21
CA GLY A 183 6.94 -15.96 5.17
C GLY A 183 5.44 -15.76 5.38
N GLY A 184 4.61 -16.57 4.71
CA GLY A 184 3.16 -16.63 4.99
C GLY A 184 2.35 -15.45 4.42
N THR A 185 2.86 -14.68 3.48
CA THR A 185 2.12 -13.57 2.82
C THR A 185 0.81 -14.03 2.15
N ARG A 186 0.72 -15.30 1.74
CA ARG A 186 -0.53 -15.93 1.25
C ARG A 186 -1.69 -15.94 2.25
N TRP A 187 -1.40 -15.78 3.53
CA TRP A 187 -2.41 -15.78 4.60
C TRP A 187 -2.85 -14.36 4.99
N LEU A 188 -2.22 -13.32 4.42
CA LEU A 188 -2.65 -11.95 4.62
C LEU A 188 -3.94 -11.67 3.84
N ARG A 189 -4.83 -10.86 4.42
CA ARG A 189 -5.98 -10.32 3.69
C ARG A 189 -5.50 -9.33 2.63
N MET A 190 -6.25 -9.22 1.53
CA MET A 190 -5.98 -8.21 0.51
C MET A 190 -6.19 -6.79 1.09
N PRO A 191 -5.26 -5.84 0.87
CA PRO A 191 -5.45 -4.45 1.32
C PRO A 191 -6.44 -3.73 0.41
N VAL A 192 -7.74 -3.83 0.71
CA VAL A 192 -8.79 -3.14 -0.05
C VAL A 192 -8.93 -1.70 0.43
N ASP A 193 -8.25 -0.81 -0.26
CA ASP A 193 -8.42 0.64 -0.12
C ASP A 193 -9.43 1.19 -1.16
N TYR A 194 -9.50 2.52 -1.27
CA TYR A 194 -10.35 3.20 -2.24
C TYR A 194 -10.07 2.75 -3.68
N THR A 195 -8.80 2.62 -4.06
CA THR A 195 -8.40 2.26 -5.42
C THR A 195 -8.88 0.86 -5.79
N LEU A 196 -8.64 -0.14 -4.94
CA LEU A 196 -9.12 -1.50 -5.19
C LEU A 196 -10.63 -1.63 -5.08
N PHE A 197 -11.26 -0.92 -4.14
CA PHE A 197 -12.71 -0.88 -4.05
C PHE A 197 -13.32 -0.37 -5.36
N ARG A 198 -12.81 0.75 -5.88
CA ARG A 198 -13.28 1.36 -7.12
C ARG A 198 -13.14 0.40 -8.31
N VAL A 199 -11.99 -0.24 -8.46
CA VAL A 199 -11.79 -1.24 -9.53
C VAL A 199 -12.75 -2.39 -9.40
N THR A 200 -12.89 -2.95 -8.20
CA THR A 200 -13.77 -4.11 -7.96
C THR A 200 -15.22 -3.76 -8.29
N ARG A 201 -15.68 -2.60 -7.84
CA ARG A 201 -17.00 -2.06 -8.17
C ARG A 201 -17.20 -1.94 -9.69
N LYS A 202 -16.21 -1.40 -10.42
CA LYS A 202 -16.30 -1.23 -11.88
C LYS A 202 -16.27 -2.56 -12.63
N LEU A 203 -15.49 -3.54 -12.18
CA LEU A 203 -15.43 -4.87 -12.77
C LEU A 203 -16.77 -5.61 -12.61
N GLY A 204 -17.32 -5.61 -11.39
CA GLY A 204 -18.59 -6.27 -11.09
C GLY A 204 -19.85 -5.46 -11.43
N GLY A 205 -19.70 -4.21 -11.90
CA GLY A 205 -20.84 -3.28 -12.10
C GLY A 205 -21.71 -3.09 -10.87
N LEU A 206 -21.08 -3.10 -9.69
CA LEU A 206 -21.77 -3.08 -8.42
C LEU A 206 -22.21 -1.66 -8.06
N ASP A 207 -23.36 -1.54 -7.41
CA ASP A 207 -23.81 -0.27 -6.83
C ASP A 207 -23.43 -0.18 -5.35
N LEU A 208 -22.12 -0.02 -5.11
CA LEU A 208 -21.53 0.09 -3.77
C LEU A 208 -20.87 1.46 -3.56
N ALA A 209 -20.85 1.93 -2.32
CA ALA A 209 -20.26 3.19 -1.90
C ALA A 209 -19.13 2.99 -0.89
N TYR A 210 -17.92 3.47 -1.20
CA TYR A 210 -16.74 3.32 -0.31
C TYR A 210 -16.88 3.97 1.07
N ARG A 211 -17.79 4.94 1.19
CA ARG A 211 -18.10 5.62 2.44
C ARG A 211 -18.96 4.75 3.38
N ASP A 212 -19.63 3.74 2.84
CA ASP A 212 -20.33 2.72 3.62
C ASP A 212 -19.30 1.68 4.11
N ARG A 213 -19.35 1.37 5.40
CA ARG A 213 -18.46 0.37 6.00
C ARG A 213 -18.80 -1.04 5.54
N ASP A 214 -20.08 -1.38 5.43
CA ASP A 214 -20.54 -2.72 5.09
C ASP A 214 -20.15 -3.06 3.65
N ASP A 215 -20.23 -2.08 2.74
CA ASP A 215 -19.77 -2.22 1.36
C ASP A 215 -18.26 -2.47 1.27
N ARG A 216 -17.46 -1.76 2.09
CA ARG A 216 -16.01 -1.98 2.14
C ARG A 216 -15.68 -3.37 2.65
N ASP A 217 -16.34 -3.78 3.73
CA ASP A 217 -16.14 -5.11 4.33
C ASP A 217 -16.58 -6.21 3.34
N LEU A 218 -17.68 -6.01 2.60
CA LEU A 218 -18.15 -6.91 1.55
C LEU A 218 -17.10 -7.09 0.44
N VAL A 219 -16.48 -6.02 -0.05
CA VAL A 219 -15.43 -6.12 -1.09
C VAL A 219 -14.17 -6.81 -0.55
N ALA A 220 -13.79 -6.53 0.70
CA ALA A 220 -12.65 -7.20 1.33
C ALA A 220 -12.89 -8.71 1.54
N ASP A 221 -14.09 -9.08 1.96
CA ASP A 221 -14.49 -10.48 2.14
C ASP A 221 -14.63 -11.21 0.80
N PHE A 222 -15.16 -10.54 -0.22
CA PHE A 222 -15.21 -11.06 -1.58
C PHE A 222 -13.82 -11.51 -2.05
N TRP A 223 -12.81 -10.64 -1.97
CA TRP A 223 -11.45 -10.99 -2.41
C TRP A 223 -10.81 -12.08 -1.54
N THR A 224 -11.12 -12.09 -0.24
CA THR A 224 -10.65 -13.14 0.68
C THR A 224 -11.21 -14.51 0.26
N VAL A 225 -12.52 -14.60 0.02
CA VAL A 225 -13.19 -15.83 -0.40
C VAL A 225 -12.74 -16.25 -1.79
N PHE A 226 -12.71 -15.31 -2.74
CA PHE A 226 -12.31 -15.56 -4.12
C PHE A 226 -10.88 -16.11 -4.22
N CYS A 227 -9.92 -15.47 -3.55
CA CYS A 227 -8.53 -15.91 -3.56
C CYS A 227 -8.39 -17.30 -2.94
N ARG A 228 -9.05 -17.56 -1.80
CA ARG A 228 -9.04 -18.86 -1.14
C ARG A 228 -9.65 -19.96 -2.02
N LYS A 229 -10.80 -19.70 -2.64
CA LYS A 229 -11.51 -20.66 -3.49
C LYS A 229 -10.67 -21.09 -4.70
N HIS A 230 -9.92 -20.15 -5.28
CA HIS A 230 -9.13 -20.38 -6.50
C HIS A 230 -7.64 -20.62 -6.27
N GLY A 231 -7.20 -20.74 -5.01
CA GLY A 231 -5.78 -20.94 -4.67
C GLY A 231 -4.88 -19.77 -5.08
N LEU A 232 -5.42 -18.56 -5.16
CA LEU A 232 -4.68 -17.35 -5.51
C LEU A 232 -4.06 -16.72 -4.26
N VAL A 233 -2.86 -16.17 -4.41
CA VAL A 233 -2.22 -15.38 -3.34
C VAL A 233 -2.79 -13.96 -3.38
N PRO A 234 -3.40 -13.45 -2.30
CA PRO A 234 -4.05 -12.13 -2.29
C PRO A 234 -3.15 -11.00 -2.80
N MET A 235 -1.89 -10.94 -2.35
CA MET A 235 -0.93 -9.92 -2.79
C MET A 235 -0.53 -10.04 -4.27
N ALA A 236 -0.62 -11.24 -4.86
CA ALA A 236 -0.34 -11.42 -6.28
C ALA A 236 -1.50 -10.96 -7.18
N VAL A 237 -2.72 -10.97 -6.64
CA VAL A 237 -3.91 -10.43 -7.29
C VAL A 237 -4.00 -8.91 -7.10
N GLU A 238 -3.64 -8.44 -5.91
CA GLU A 238 -3.75 -7.03 -5.55
C GLU A 238 -2.90 -6.12 -6.43
N LYS A 239 -1.61 -6.41 -6.58
CA LYS A 239 -0.67 -5.56 -7.34
C LYS A 239 -1.14 -5.22 -8.75
N PRO A 240 -1.50 -6.19 -9.62
CA PRO A 240 -1.97 -5.87 -10.96
C PRO A 240 -3.30 -5.10 -10.94
N LEU A 241 -4.23 -5.44 -10.04
CA LEU A 241 -5.51 -4.73 -9.92
C LEU A 241 -5.34 -3.29 -9.46
N ARG A 242 -4.44 -3.04 -8.49
CA ARG A 242 -4.07 -1.70 -8.04
C ARG A 242 -3.54 -0.89 -9.20
N LEU A 243 -2.58 -1.42 -9.95
CA LEU A 243 -1.96 -0.69 -11.05
C LEU A 243 -2.96 -0.37 -12.17
N VAL A 244 -3.84 -1.32 -12.51
CA VAL A 244 -4.99 -1.06 -13.40
C VAL A 244 -5.89 0.04 -12.83
N GLY A 245 -6.17 0.02 -11.53
CA GLY A 245 -7.01 0.99 -10.83
C GLY A 245 -6.47 2.40 -10.78
N LEU A 246 -5.18 2.54 -10.55
CA LEU A 246 -4.48 3.83 -10.56
C LEU A 246 -4.53 4.50 -11.94
N HIS A 247 -4.62 3.70 -13.01
CA HIS A 247 -4.66 4.17 -14.39
C HIS A 247 -6.02 3.95 -15.07
N TRP A 248 -7.08 3.73 -14.29
CA TRP A 248 -8.38 3.28 -14.80
C TRP A 248 -8.93 4.16 -15.92
N ASP A 249 -8.98 5.48 -15.69
CA ASP A 249 -9.58 6.44 -16.62
C ASP A 249 -8.67 6.80 -17.81
N ARG A 250 -7.39 6.43 -17.76
CA ARG A 250 -6.43 6.70 -18.85
C ARG A 250 -6.36 5.54 -19.82
N GLU A 251 -6.10 4.35 -19.31
CA GLU A 251 -5.93 3.15 -20.16
C GLU A 251 -6.28 1.84 -19.45
N GLY A 252 -6.38 1.82 -18.11
CA GLY A 252 -6.70 0.61 -17.35
C GLY A 252 -8.05 -0.01 -17.71
N LYS A 253 -9.08 0.81 -17.94
CA LYS A 253 -10.39 0.35 -18.41
C LYS A 253 -10.30 -0.31 -19.80
N ALA A 254 -9.58 0.32 -20.73
CA ALA A 254 -9.43 -0.19 -22.09
C ALA A 254 -8.67 -1.52 -22.08
N HIS A 255 -7.59 -1.59 -21.30
CA HIS A 255 -6.81 -2.80 -21.12
C HIS A 255 -7.62 -3.97 -20.56
N VAL A 256 -8.46 -3.72 -19.54
CA VAL A 256 -9.36 -4.74 -18.99
C VAL A 256 -10.38 -5.21 -20.04
N ALA A 257 -10.98 -4.29 -20.80
CA ALA A 257 -11.94 -4.65 -21.84
C ALA A 257 -11.30 -5.51 -22.94
N GLU A 258 -10.15 -5.08 -23.47
CA GLU A 258 -9.39 -5.86 -24.47
C GLU A 258 -8.97 -7.24 -23.95
N THR A 259 -8.61 -7.32 -22.67
CA THR A 259 -8.26 -8.60 -22.05
C THR A 259 -9.47 -9.51 -21.98
N LEU A 260 -10.64 -8.98 -21.60
CA LEU A 260 -11.89 -9.72 -21.51
C LEU A 260 -12.45 -10.17 -22.85
N ASP A 261 -12.14 -9.47 -23.94
CA ASP A 261 -12.54 -9.84 -25.30
C ASP A 261 -11.69 -10.98 -25.89
N ARG A 262 -10.53 -11.25 -25.28
CA ARG A 262 -9.60 -12.33 -25.66
C ARG A 262 -9.74 -13.59 -24.80
N LEU A 263 -10.62 -13.58 -23.81
CA LEU A 263 -10.92 -14.70 -22.92
C LEU A 263 -12.15 -15.46 -23.41
#